data_AF-A0A7C5TZ37-F1
#
_entry.id   AF-A0A7C5TZ37-F1
#
_cell.length_a   1.000
_cell.length_b   1.000
_cell.length_c   1.000
_cell.angle_alpha   90.00
_cell.angle_beta   90.00
_cell.angle_gamma   90.00
#
_symmetry.space_group_name_H-M   'P 1'
#
loop_
_entity.id
_entity.type
_entity.pdbx_description
1 polymer ?
#
loop_
_entity_poly.entity_id
_entity_poly.type
_entity_poly.pdbx_seq_one_letter_code
_entity_poly.pdbx_strand_id
1 'polypeptide(L)'
;MNRHLSRNGHVYIMLPLVPEIFIATYSVVKAGFIGVPAATTLTARDIEYRSKLFPPDAVIADIKSAEVIDEGLKRSGVSARVKIVVGGDRSGWSSYDEIKRENDQAFAEKTSQDDYILAFFTSGTTGLPKIVGHTATTYPIGHLSTAMIINVRPGERHNNLSAPGWAKFAWSTFFPPFTTESLVL
;
A
#
# COMPACT_ATOMS: atom_id res chain seq x y z
N MET A 1 -6.86 15.62 -11.28
CA MET A 1 -7.82 16.15 -10.28
C MET A 1 -7.18 16.03 -8.90
N ASN A 2 -6.90 17.14 -8.22
CA ASN A 2 -6.28 17.08 -6.88
C ASN A 2 -7.36 16.61 -5.88
N ARG A 3 -7.33 15.33 -5.46
CA ARG A 3 -8.44 14.71 -4.69
C ARG A 3 -8.44 15.03 -3.19
N HIS A 4 -7.69 16.07 -2.79
CA HIS A 4 -7.65 16.70 -1.46
C HIS A 4 -7.69 15.72 -0.26
N LEU A 5 -6.85 14.69 -0.29
CA LEU A 5 -6.58 13.89 0.90
C LEU A 5 -5.67 14.70 1.84
N SER A 6 -5.95 14.66 3.14
CA SER A 6 -5.08 15.26 4.15
C SER A 6 -3.82 14.42 4.33
N ARG A 7 -2.74 15.07 4.75
CA ARG A 7 -1.52 14.39 5.23
C ARG A 7 -1.88 13.30 6.24
N ASN A 8 -1.12 12.20 6.24
CA ASN A 8 -1.38 11.01 7.05
C ASN A 8 -2.66 10.23 6.69
N GLY A 9 -3.31 10.53 5.55
CA GLY A 9 -4.46 9.75 5.09
C GLY A 9 -4.13 8.27 4.92
N HIS A 10 -5.08 7.39 5.27
CA HIS A 10 -4.87 5.95 5.21
C HIS A 10 -5.22 5.43 3.82
N VAL A 11 -4.25 4.85 3.13
CA VAL A 11 -4.41 4.33 1.77
C VAL A 11 -4.29 2.81 1.78
N TYR A 12 -5.43 2.15 1.65
CA TYR A 12 -5.48 0.69 1.55
C TYR A 12 -5.09 0.26 0.13
N ILE A 13 -4.11 -0.64 0.03
CA ILE A 13 -3.59 -1.13 -1.25
C ILE A 13 -3.81 -2.63 -1.31
N MET A 14 -4.78 -3.07 -2.11
CA MET A 14 -5.17 -4.48 -2.27
C MET A 14 -5.04 -4.88 -3.74
N LEU A 15 -3.79 -5.01 -4.18
CA LEU A 15 -3.42 -5.35 -5.56
C LEU A 15 -2.71 -6.71 -5.62
N PRO A 16 -2.88 -7.48 -6.70
CA PRO A 16 -1.99 -8.59 -7.02
C PRO A 16 -0.60 -8.08 -7.40
N LEU A 17 0.34 -9.00 -7.69
CA LEU A 17 1.66 -8.62 -8.18
C LEU A 17 1.57 -8.14 -9.64
N VAL A 18 1.28 -6.85 -9.81
CA VAL A 18 1.24 -6.10 -11.08
C VAL A 18 2.10 -4.85 -10.96
N PRO A 19 2.65 -4.29 -12.05
CA PRO A 19 3.56 -3.14 -11.98
C PRO A 19 3.03 -1.95 -11.18
N GLU A 20 1.71 -1.72 -11.22
CA GLU A 20 1.02 -0.64 -10.50
C GLU A 20 1.20 -0.69 -8.98
N ILE A 21 1.52 -1.85 -8.39
CA ILE A 21 1.79 -1.93 -6.95
C ILE A 21 2.99 -1.07 -6.54
N PHE A 22 4.03 -1.02 -7.37
CA PHE A 22 5.23 -0.24 -7.09
C PHE A 22 4.92 1.25 -7.17
N ILE A 23 4.15 1.64 -8.19
CA ILE A 23 3.70 3.02 -8.39
C ILE A 23 2.79 3.46 -7.24
N ALA A 24 1.83 2.62 -6.84
CA ALA A 24 0.95 2.90 -5.72
C ALA A 24 1.72 3.05 -4.40
N THR A 25 2.62 2.10 -4.10
CA THR A 25 3.43 2.12 -2.87
C THR A 25 4.30 3.37 -2.82
N TYR A 26 5.01 3.69 -3.91
CA TYR A 26 5.85 4.87 -3.99
C TYR A 26 5.04 6.18 -3.89
N SER A 27 3.89 6.25 -4.59
CA SER A 27 3.02 7.44 -4.60
C SER A 27 2.46 7.76 -3.22
N VAL A 28 2.08 6.72 -2.46
CA VAL A 28 1.58 6.87 -1.09
C VAL A 28 2.65 7.48 -0.18
N VAL A 29 3.87 6.96 -0.21
CA VAL A 29 4.99 7.49 0.58
C VAL A 29 5.35 8.91 0.13
N LYS A 30 5.46 9.13 -1.18
CA LYS A 30 5.78 10.44 -1.77
C LYS A 30 4.75 11.51 -1.40
N ALA A 31 3.47 11.15 -1.28
CA ALA A 31 2.39 12.06 -0.90
C ALA A 31 2.24 12.27 0.61
N GLY A 32 3.07 11.63 1.45
CA GLY A 32 2.96 11.72 2.91
C GLY A 32 1.71 11.04 3.47
N PHE A 33 1.26 9.97 2.82
CA PHE A 33 0.16 9.12 3.28
C PHE A 33 0.68 7.85 3.96
N ILE A 34 -0.21 7.19 4.71
CA ILE A 34 0.08 5.91 5.37
C ILE A 34 -0.41 4.78 4.47
N GLY A 35 0.52 4.00 3.92
CA GLY A 35 0.18 2.81 3.14
C GLY A 35 -0.30 1.68 4.04
N VAL A 36 -1.42 1.08 3.68
CA VAL A 36 -2.00 -0.09 4.37
C VAL A 36 -2.07 -1.26 3.38
N PRO A 37 -0.98 -2.03 3.22
CA PRO A 37 -0.99 -3.19 2.35
C PRO A 37 -2.03 -4.23 2.82
N ALA A 38 -2.82 -4.71 1.87
CA ALA A 38 -3.91 -5.63 2.10
C ALA A 38 -3.77 -6.83 1.16
N ALA A 39 -3.82 -8.04 1.70
CA ALA A 39 -3.75 -9.25 0.88
C ALA A 39 -5.01 -9.37 0.02
N THR A 40 -4.86 -9.77 -1.24
CA THR A 40 -5.99 -10.02 -2.15
C THR A 40 -6.88 -11.20 -1.72
N THR A 41 -6.43 -11.97 -0.73
CA THR A 41 -7.19 -13.06 -0.11
C THR A 41 -8.09 -12.61 1.04
N LEU A 42 -8.05 -11.33 1.45
CA LEU A 42 -8.94 -10.82 2.48
C LEU A 42 -10.39 -10.88 2.02
N THR A 43 -11.28 -11.19 2.95
CA THR A 43 -12.72 -11.26 2.74
C THR A 43 -13.39 -9.93 3.07
N ALA A 44 -14.66 -9.78 2.69
CA ALA A 44 -15.44 -8.58 3.03
C ALA A 44 -15.56 -8.40 4.56
N ARG A 45 -15.56 -9.49 5.34
CA ARG A 45 -15.56 -9.45 6.81
C ARG A 45 -14.23 -8.90 7.35
N ASP A 46 -13.11 -9.25 6.72
CA ASP A 46 -11.81 -8.71 7.10
C ASP A 46 -11.74 -7.21 6.79
N ILE A 47 -12.24 -6.78 5.63
CA ILE A 47 -12.31 -5.35 5.28
C ILE A 47 -13.26 -4.61 6.22
N GLU A 48 -14.41 -5.19 6.57
CA GLU A 48 -15.34 -4.61 7.55
C GLU A 48 -14.64 -4.35 8.89
N TYR A 49 -13.97 -5.37 9.45
CA TYR A 49 -13.26 -5.23 10.72
C TYR A 49 -12.15 -4.18 10.64
N ARG A 50 -11.29 -4.26 9.61
CA ARG A 50 -10.14 -3.37 9.44
C ARG A 50 -10.57 -1.93 9.22
N SER A 51 -11.59 -1.69 8.41
CA SER A 51 -12.10 -0.33 8.14
C SER A 51 -12.77 0.30 9.35
N LYS A 52 -13.39 -0.46 10.26
CA LYS A 52 -13.88 0.09 11.54
C LYS A 52 -12.72 0.50 12.46
N LEU A 53 -11.65 -0.29 12.49
CA LEU A 53 -10.50 -0.03 13.36
C LEU A 53 -9.56 1.04 12.81
N PHE A 54 -9.40 1.09 11.49
CA PHE A 54 -8.51 2.01 10.79
C PHE A 54 -9.14 2.45 9.46
N PRO A 55 -10.06 3.43 9.50
CA PRO A 55 -10.82 3.85 8.33
C PRO A 55 -9.93 4.28 7.16
N PRO A 56 -10.17 3.77 5.93
CA PRO A 56 -9.46 4.23 4.75
C PRO A 56 -9.94 5.59 4.28
N ASP A 57 -9.01 6.51 4.01
CA ASP A 57 -9.30 7.72 3.23
C ASP A 57 -9.33 7.40 1.72
N ALA A 58 -8.48 6.46 1.30
CA ALA A 58 -8.43 5.98 -0.07
C ALA A 58 -8.21 4.47 -0.15
N VAL A 59 -8.66 3.89 -1.25
CA VAL A 59 -8.46 2.47 -1.60
C VAL A 59 -7.95 2.36 -3.03
N ILE A 60 -6.95 1.50 -3.24
CA ILE A 60 -6.40 1.13 -4.54
C ILE A 60 -6.48 -0.40 -4.66
N ALA A 61 -7.18 -0.90 -5.67
CA ALA A 61 -7.46 -2.33 -5.77
C ALA A 61 -7.61 -2.81 -7.22
N ASP A 62 -7.43 -4.12 -7.45
CA ASP A 62 -7.83 -4.72 -8.73
C ASP A 62 -9.36 -4.91 -8.77
N ILE A 63 -9.90 -5.23 -9.95
CA ILE A 63 -11.36 -5.38 -10.15
C ILE A 63 -11.97 -6.33 -9.12
N LYS A 64 -11.35 -7.49 -8.87
CA LYS A 64 -11.88 -8.50 -7.95
C LYS A 64 -11.85 -8.01 -6.50
N SER A 65 -10.73 -7.43 -6.06
CA SER A 65 -10.62 -6.91 -4.70
C SER A 65 -11.51 -5.69 -4.46
N ALA A 66 -11.80 -4.89 -5.49
CA ALA A 66 -12.68 -3.73 -5.38
C ALA A 66 -14.12 -4.12 -4.98
N GLU A 67 -14.63 -5.26 -5.45
CA GLU A 67 -15.93 -5.81 -5.03
C GLU A 67 -15.93 -6.15 -3.53
N VAL A 68 -14.90 -6.86 -3.08
CA VAL A 68 -14.72 -7.23 -1.67
C VAL A 68 -14.61 -5.99 -0.78
N ILE A 69 -13.93 -4.95 -1.26
CA ILE A 69 -13.78 -3.69 -0.54
C ILE A 69 -15.12 -2.96 -0.41
N ASP A 70 -15.88 -2.79 -1.49
CA ASP A 70 -17.18 -2.11 -1.41
C ASP A 70 -18.15 -2.86 -0.49
N GLU A 71 -18.16 -4.19 -0.54
CA GLU A 71 -18.97 -4.99 0.37
C GLU A 71 -18.55 -4.78 1.84
N GLY A 72 -17.26 -4.84 2.13
CA GLY A 72 -16.73 -4.62 3.48
C GLY A 72 -16.99 -3.21 4.01
N LEU A 73 -16.82 -2.18 3.16
CA LEU A 73 -17.10 -0.78 3.50
C LEU A 73 -18.59 -0.54 3.74
N LYS A 74 -19.47 -1.13 2.91
CA LYS A 74 -20.91 -1.07 3.11
C LYS A 74 -21.31 -1.70 4.44
N ARG A 75 -20.75 -2.87 4.79
CA ARG A 75 -21.00 -3.54 6.07
C ARG A 75 -20.46 -2.76 7.27
N SER A 76 -19.37 -2.03 7.10
CA SER A 76 -18.79 -1.22 8.19
C SER A 76 -19.47 0.12 8.40
N GLY A 77 -20.20 0.63 7.39
CA GLY A 77 -20.72 1.99 7.39
C GLY A 77 -19.64 3.06 7.17
N VAL A 78 -18.44 2.65 6.77
CA VAL A 78 -17.30 3.54 6.48
C VAL A 78 -17.21 3.76 4.98
N SER A 79 -16.84 4.97 4.56
CA SER A 79 -16.62 5.31 3.16
C SER A 79 -15.20 5.80 2.93
N ALA A 80 -14.55 5.30 1.87
CA ALA A 80 -13.31 5.89 1.34
C ALA A 80 -13.66 7.04 0.39
N ARG A 81 -12.97 8.18 0.51
CA ARG A 81 -13.15 9.36 -0.36
C ARG A 81 -12.66 9.11 -1.77
N VAL A 82 -11.57 8.37 -1.89
CA VAL A 82 -10.95 8.06 -3.17
C VAL A 82 -10.92 6.55 -3.38
N LYS A 83 -11.44 6.10 -4.52
CA LYS A 83 -11.43 4.69 -4.91
C LYS A 83 -10.83 4.54 -6.30
N ILE A 84 -9.71 3.82 -6.41
CA ILE A 84 -8.95 3.63 -7.64
C ILE A 84 -8.91 2.14 -8.00
N VAL A 85 -9.37 1.81 -9.20
CA VAL A 85 -9.38 0.43 -9.70
C VAL A 85 -8.29 0.24 -10.76
N VAL A 86 -7.53 -0.85 -10.65
CA VAL A 86 -6.47 -1.24 -11.59
C VAL A 86 -6.96 -2.42 -12.44
N GLY A 87 -6.64 -2.40 -13.74
CA GLY A 87 -6.95 -3.50 -14.66
C GLY A 87 -8.31 -3.43 -15.35
N GLY A 88 -8.99 -2.28 -15.31
CA GLY A 88 -10.21 -1.98 -16.07
C GLY A 88 -11.06 -0.90 -15.41
N ASP A 89 -12.33 -0.82 -15.79
CA ASP A 89 -13.29 0.17 -15.30
C ASP A 89 -14.32 -0.45 -14.34
N ARG A 90 -14.77 0.34 -13.36
CA ARG A 90 -15.79 -0.08 -12.40
C ARG A 90 -16.61 1.10 -11.92
N SER A 91 -17.95 0.96 -11.92
CA SER A 91 -18.85 2.03 -11.46
C SER A 91 -18.55 2.42 -10.01
N GLY A 92 -18.49 3.73 -9.75
CA GLY A 92 -18.15 4.30 -8.44
C GLY A 92 -16.66 4.24 -8.08
N TRP A 93 -15.79 3.86 -9.02
CA TRP A 93 -14.34 3.88 -8.90
C TRP A 93 -13.75 4.65 -10.08
N SER A 94 -12.59 5.28 -9.89
CA SER A 94 -11.82 5.83 -11.02
C SER A 94 -10.85 4.78 -11.52
N SER A 95 -10.73 4.61 -12.83
CA SER A 95 -9.77 3.66 -13.37
C SER A 95 -8.36 4.23 -13.35
N TYR A 96 -7.38 3.37 -13.11
CA TYR A 96 -5.97 3.73 -13.13
C TYR A 96 -5.53 4.27 -14.50
N ASP A 97 -6.19 3.84 -15.58
CA ASP A 97 -5.93 4.33 -16.94
C ASP A 97 -6.40 5.77 -17.18
N GLU A 98 -7.40 6.24 -16.44
CA GLU A 98 -7.76 7.67 -16.42
C GLU A 98 -6.69 8.47 -15.69
N ILE A 99 -6.19 7.95 -14.57
CA ILE A 99 -5.17 8.62 -13.74
C ILE A 99 -3.86 8.79 -14.51
N LYS A 100 -3.48 7.81 -15.34
CA LYS A 100 -2.29 7.91 -16.22
C LYS A 100 -2.34 9.05 -17.23
N ARG A 101 -3.52 9.65 -17.46
CA ARG A 101 -3.70 10.81 -18.36
C ARG A 101 -3.64 12.15 -17.63
N GLU A 102 -3.49 12.13 -16.30
CA GLU A 102 -3.30 13.34 -15.53
C GLU A 102 -1.85 13.87 -15.63
N ASN A 103 -1.61 15.02 -15.01
CA ASN A 103 -0.29 15.64 -14.95
C ASN A 103 0.70 14.70 -14.23
N ASP A 104 1.87 14.49 -14.83
CA ASP A 104 2.93 13.62 -14.31
C ASP A 104 3.84 14.30 -13.28
N GLN A 105 3.66 15.61 -13.06
CA GLN A 105 4.39 16.39 -12.07
C GLN A 105 3.73 16.28 -10.70
N ALA A 106 4.48 15.74 -9.73
CA ALA A 106 4.11 15.72 -8.33
C ALA A 106 5.33 16.08 -7.47
N PHE A 107 5.13 17.02 -6.53
CA PHE A 107 6.13 17.36 -5.52
C PHE A 107 6.04 16.37 -4.36
N ALA A 108 7.18 15.99 -3.79
CA ALA A 108 7.19 15.16 -2.60
C ALA A 108 6.73 15.98 -1.38
N GLU A 109 5.91 15.36 -0.55
CA GLU A 109 5.48 15.94 0.72
C GLU A 109 6.66 16.04 1.69
N LYS A 110 6.66 17.05 2.55
CA LYS A 110 7.68 17.20 3.60
C LYS A 110 7.35 16.29 4.78
N THR A 111 7.75 15.02 4.66
CA THR A 111 7.62 14.03 5.74
C THR A 111 8.71 14.23 6.80
N SER A 112 8.31 14.11 8.07
CA SER A 112 9.22 14.06 9.22
C SER A 112 9.67 12.63 9.48
N GLN A 113 10.75 12.47 10.24
CA GLN A 113 11.35 11.19 10.62
C GLN A 113 10.37 10.25 11.34
N ASP A 114 9.44 10.83 12.12
CA ASP A 114 8.46 10.11 12.94
C ASP A 114 7.09 9.97 12.27
N ASP A 115 6.90 10.55 11.07
CA ASP A 115 5.65 10.37 10.34
C ASP A 115 5.51 8.91 9.91
N TYR A 116 4.33 8.32 10.11
CA TYR A 116 4.04 6.96 9.65
C TYR A 116 3.94 6.92 8.13
N ILE A 117 4.56 5.91 7.52
CA ILE A 117 4.51 5.66 6.07
C ILE A 117 3.84 4.34 5.72
N LEU A 118 3.81 3.40 6.67
CA LEU A 118 3.21 2.08 6.52
C LEU A 118 2.50 1.65 7.78
N ALA A 119 1.39 0.93 7.63
CA ALA A 119 0.68 0.27 8.70
C ALA A 119 0.25 -1.13 8.26
N PHE A 120 0.71 -2.16 8.96
CA PHE A 120 0.34 -3.56 8.70
C PHE A 120 -0.65 -4.07 9.72
N PHE A 121 -1.67 -4.77 9.24
CA PHE A 121 -2.48 -5.63 10.09
C PHE A 121 -1.79 -6.98 10.27
N THR A 122 -1.53 -7.37 11.51
CA THR A 122 -0.89 -8.66 11.83
C THR A 122 -1.88 -9.59 12.53
N SER A 123 -1.88 -10.87 12.16
CA SER A 123 -2.62 -11.91 12.86
C SER A 123 -1.94 -12.17 14.20
N GLY A 124 -2.46 -11.62 15.29
CA GLY A 124 -1.98 -11.98 16.62
C GLY A 124 -2.26 -13.45 16.92
N THR A 125 -1.47 -14.08 17.78
CA THR A 125 -1.63 -15.49 18.16
C THR A 125 -2.87 -15.75 19.03
N THR A 126 -3.41 -14.73 19.68
CA THR A 126 -4.46 -14.86 20.71
C THR A 126 -5.62 -13.88 20.53
N GLY A 127 -5.80 -13.27 19.35
CA GLY A 127 -6.90 -12.32 19.17
C GLY A 127 -7.01 -11.72 17.78
N LEU A 128 -7.88 -10.71 17.68
CA LEU A 128 -8.13 -9.99 16.44
C LEU A 128 -6.87 -9.27 15.93
N PRO A 129 -6.78 -9.01 14.61
CA PRO A 129 -5.60 -8.38 14.03
C PRO A 129 -5.29 -7.02 14.68
N LYS A 130 -4.01 -6.79 14.94
CA LYS A 130 -3.46 -5.53 15.48
C LYS A 130 -2.75 -4.74 14.39
N ILE A 131 -2.65 -3.43 14.57
CA ILE A 131 -1.96 -2.53 13.63
C ILE A 131 -0.54 -2.30 14.11
N VAL A 132 0.43 -2.53 13.22
CA VAL A 132 1.84 -2.22 13.42
C VAL A 132 2.22 -1.10 12.47
N GLY A 133 2.45 0.09 13.02
CA GLY A 133 2.87 1.26 12.26
C GLY A 133 4.39 1.35 12.13
N HIS A 134 4.87 1.78 10.98
CA HIS A 134 6.27 2.06 10.71
C HIS A 134 6.45 3.48 10.19
N THR A 135 7.42 4.18 10.77
CA THR A 135 7.76 5.56 10.46
C THR A 135 8.67 5.67 9.23
N ALA A 136 8.79 6.89 8.70
CA ALA A 136 9.68 7.24 7.61
C ALA A 136 11.15 6.89 7.90
N THR A 137 11.54 6.81 9.18
CA THR A 137 12.90 6.40 9.59
C THR A 137 12.98 4.89 9.83
N THR A 138 12.05 4.34 10.61
CA THR A 138 12.17 2.96 11.12
C THR A 138 12.14 1.91 10.02
N TYR A 139 11.33 2.12 8.97
CA TYR A 139 11.21 1.12 7.90
C TYR A 139 12.37 1.15 6.90
N PRO A 140 12.69 2.28 6.25
CA PRO A 140 13.75 2.31 5.23
C PRO A 140 15.12 2.00 5.83
N ILE A 141 15.45 2.58 6.99
CA ILE A 141 16.73 2.31 7.66
C ILE A 141 16.78 0.88 8.20
N GLY A 142 15.69 0.39 8.79
CA GLY A 142 15.61 -0.97 9.32
C GLY A 142 15.93 -2.02 8.25
N HIS A 143 15.50 -1.79 7.00
CA HIS A 143 15.73 -2.71 5.88
C HIS A 143 17.09 -2.61 5.20
N LEU A 144 17.99 -1.72 5.66
CA LEU A 144 19.42 -1.83 5.34
C LEU A 144 19.99 -3.14 5.89
N SER A 145 19.56 -3.57 7.09
CA SER A 145 19.95 -4.87 7.63
C SER A 145 19.45 -6.02 6.75
N THR A 146 18.24 -5.90 6.22
CA THR A 146 17.67 -6.88 5.30
C THR A 146 18.44 -6.93 3.99
N ALA A 147 18.82 -5.78 3.42
CA ALA A 147 19.65 -5.71 2.22
C ALA A 147 20.97 -6.48 2.39
N MET A 148 21.60 -6.36 3.57
CA MET A 148 22.81 -7.10 3.91
C MET A 148 22.56 -8.61 4.02
N ILE A 149 21.49 -9.03 4.71
CA ILE A 149 21.17 -10.45 4.94
C ILE A 149 20.85 -11.17 3.63
N ILE A 150 20.06 -10.53 2.75
CA ILE A 150 19.73 -11.10 1.43
C ILE A 150 20.83 -10.84 0.39
N ASN A 151 21.86 -10.07 0.77
CA ASN A 151 23.02 -9.70 -0.05
C ASN A 151 22.61 -9.15 -1.44
N VAL A 152 21.62 -8.26 -1.48
CA VAL A 152 21.26 -7.54 -2.71
C VAL A 152 22.25 -6.40 -2.94
N ARG A 153 22.86 -6.32 -4.12
CA ARG A 153 23.88 -5.31 -4.45
C ARG A 153 23.42 -4.36 -5.57
N PRO A 154 24.01 -3.16 -5.66
CA PRO A 154 23.71 -2.22 -6.73
C PRO A 154 23.84 -2.84 -8.12
N GLY A 155 22.85 -2.60 -8.98
CA GLY A 155 22.78 -3.13 -10.34
C GLY A 155 22.39 -4.62 -10.47
N GLU A 156 22.22 -5.34 -9.37
CA GLU A 156 21.77 -6.74 -9.41
C GLU A 156 20.25 -6.88 -9.63
N ARG A 157 19.83 -8.10 -9.94
CA ARG A 157 18.42 -8.48 -10.07
C ARG A 157 17.97 -9.23 -8.83
N HIS A 158 16.96 -8.73 -8.15
CA HIS A 158 16.35 -9.36 -7.00
C HIS A 158 14.96 -9.88 -7.34
N ASN A 159 14.76 -11.20 -7.18
CA ASN A 159 13.45 -11.82 -7.31
C ASN A 159 13.01 -12.36 -5.95
N ASN A 160 11.88 -11.86 -5.45
CA ASN A 160 11.27 -12.35 -4.22
C ASN A 160 9.82 -12.76 -4.46
N LEU A 161 9.52 -14.01 -4.13
CA LEU A 161 8.17 -14.55 -4.16
C LEU A 161 7.42 -14.08 -2.89
N SER A 162 6.66 -13.00 -3.03
CA SER A 162 5.78 -12.48 -1.99
C SER A 162 4.58 -11.76 -2.58
N ALA A 163 3.40 -12.02 -2.04
CA ALA A 163 2.21 -11.25 -2.38
C ALA A 163 2.33 -9.82 -1.81
N PRO A 164 1.88 -8.77 -2.54
CA PRO A 164 1.97 -7.38 -2.10
C PRO A 164 1.37 -7.05 -0.73
N GLY A 165 0.28 -7.71 -0.36
CA GLY A 165 -0.39 -7.47 0.92
C GLY A 165 0.34 -8.04 2.13
N TRP A 166 1.44 -8.78 1.94
CA TRP A 166 2.24 -9.34 3.03
C TRP A 166 3.40 -8.40 3.34
N ALA A 167 3.76 -8.26 4.62
CA ALA A 167 4.88 -7.42 5.04
C ALA A 167 6.18 -7.76 4.28
N LYS A 168 6.38 -9.04 3.92
CA LYS A 168 7.53 -9.52 3.13
C LYS A 168 7.70 -8.83 1.79
N PHE A 169 6.61 -8.42 1.15
CA PHE A 169 6.72 -7.64 -0.07
C PHE A 169 7.43 -6.32 0.20
N ALA A 170 7.00 -5.59 1.22
CA ALA A 170 7.64 -4.33 1.57
C ALA A 170 9.10 -4.55 2.02
N TRP A 171 9.36 -5.49 2.93
CA TRP A 171 10.69 -5.66 3.51
C TRP A 171 11.71 -6.43 2.65
N SER A 172 11.31 -7.10 1.58
CA SER A 172 12.23 -7.83 0.67
C SER A 172 12.11 -7.42 -0.79
N THR A 173 10.91 -7.10 -1.28
CA THR A 173 10.69 -6.74 -2.70
C THR A 173 10.83 -5.24 -2.94
N PHE A 174 10.40 -4.40 -2.00
CA PHE A 174 10.37 -2.94 -2.19
C PHE A 174 11.57 -2.23 -1.54
N PHE A 175 11.71 -2.22 -0.22
CA PHE A 175 12.69 -1.34 0.42
C PHE A 175 14.15 -1.70 0.13
N PRO A 176 14.61 -2.96 0.27
CA PRO A 176 16.02 -3.28 0.04
C PRO A 176 16.46 -3.01 -1.41
N PRO A 177 15.80 -3.53 -2.46
CA PRO A 177 16.26 -3.31 -3.83
C PRO A 177 16.27 -1.84 -4.24
N PHE A 178 15.25 -1.06 -3.84
CA PHE A 178 15.21 0.36 -4.18
C PHE A 178 16.24 1.18 -3.39
N THR A 179 16.58 0.77 -2.17
CA THR A 179 17.64 1.44 -1.36
C THR A 179 19.03 1.13 -1.89
N THR A 180 19.22 -0.04 -2.51
CA THR A 180 20.51 -0.45 -3.10
C THR A 180 20.61 -0.16 -4.59
N GLU A 181 19.63 0.51 -5.21
CA GLU A 181 19.61 0.76 -6.67
C GLU A 181 19.69 -0.54 -7.50
N SER A 182 18.97 -1.57 -7.06
CA SER A 182 18.86 -2.88 -7.70
C SER A 182 17.54 -3.01 -8.45
N LEU A 183 17.51 -3.90 -9.45
CA LEU A 183 16.31 -4.19 -10.23
C LEU A 183 15.46 -5.25 -9.52
N VAL A 184 14.16 -4.99 -9.39
CA VAL A 184 13.17 -5.98 -8.95
C VAL A 184 12.59 -6.71 -10.15
N LEU A 185 12.49 -8.03 -10.06
CA LEU A 185 11.85 -8.91 -11.07
C LEU A 185 10.45 -9.35 -10.64
#